data_AF-A0A3A5UY20-F1
#
_entry.id   AF-A0A3A5UY20-F1
#
_cell.length_a   1.000
_cell.length_b   1.000
_cell.length_c   1.000
_cell.angle_alpha   90.00
_cell.angle_beta   90.00
_cell.angle_gamma   90.00
#
_symmetry.space_group_name_H-M   'P 1'
#
loop_
_entity.id
_entity.type
_entity.pdbx_description
1 polymer ?
#
loop_
_entity_poly.entity_id
_entity_poly.type
_entity_poly.pdbx_seq_one_letter_code
_entity_poly.pdbx_strand_id
1 'polypeptide(L)'
;MPLIDSGESLIDADLTREFKDYFSITDEGLIKDSYNRNWMVWSISDIERWWGIFETNLAIPFGRKLFNSCCDEEEFQIHTSELVKTGWFKKSGNLRRLSNRWHLFGWGELKVESKRIITKLPSSIASGFAVAGIESFNNFRYKSEWKQISQTEIMLELNLDPNELPIAKRHTELPWVSKEELFANKPVDFALESRDLGWSVDGEPMVVLPVSMFSRLFYSTLGAKTALGAEIIQSWNVVGIDGRFVKPLILASYSSYLLFLNSDKHVFAESADSWDNVISHYCKQWGWGHPSDLSVESNTNSIRIIYQLNEILPFFIGQIMGIWERSHGKKPKVSLLFNGDNIEILIESLLEYA
;
A
#
# COMPACT_ATOMS: atom_id res chain seq x y z
N MET A 1 -12.36 22.58 32.42
CA MET A 1 -11.72 21.38 33.00
C MET A 1 -10.29 21.34 32.50
N PRO A 2 -9.28 21.30 33.37
CA PRO A 2 -7.90 21.11 32.93
C PRO A 2 -7.73 19.65 32.50
N LEU A 3 -7.13 19.44 31.32
CA LEU A 3 -6.65 18.14 30.89
C LEU A 3 -5.52 17.74 31.84
N ILE A 4 -5.75 16.70 32.65
CA ILE A 4 -4.71 16.06 33.44
C ILE A 4 -3.92 15.23 32.44
N ASP A 5 -2.72 15.70 32.10
CA ASP A 5 -1.74 14.95 31.33
C ASP A 5 -1.29 13.77 32.22
N SER A 6 -1.79 12.57 31.93
CA SER A 6 -1.61 11.41 32.81
C SER A 6 -0.18 10.87 32.85
N GLY A 7 0.77 11.47 32.12
CA GLY A 7 2.19 11.11 32.17
C GLY A 7 2.53 9.68 31.71
N GLU A 8 1.53 8.86 31.40
CA GLU A 8 1.69 7.55 30.79
C GLU A 8 1.90 7.72 29.30
N SER A 9 3.14 7.48 28.88
CA SER A 9 3.49 7.37 27.46
C SER A 9 2.68 6.23 26.84
N LEU A 10 1.84 6.55 25.85
CA LEU A 10 1.10 5.55 25.05
C LEU A 10 2.03 4.72 24.15
N ILE A 11 3.30 5.10 24.03
CA ILE A 11 4.30 4.40 23.24
C ILE A 11 4.58 3.04 23.84
N ASP A 12 4.40 2.00 23.02
CA ASP A 12 4.79 0.64 23.30
C ASP A 12 6.21 0.40 22.78
N ALA A 13 7.18 0.43 23.70
CA ALA A 13 8.60 0.29 23.37
C ALA A 13 8.95 -1.10 22.83
N ASP A 14 8.26 -2.15 23.28
CA ASP A 14 8.53 -3.53 22.84
C ASP A 14 7.97 -3.76 21.44
N LEU A 15 6.74 -3.33 21.18
CA LEU A 15 6.14 -3.37 19.84
C LEU A 15 6.93 -2.51 18.84
N THR A 16 7.35 -1.31 19.26
CA THR A 16 8.19 -0.43 18.42
C THR A 16 9.52 -1.11 18.06
N ARG A 17 10.16 -1.76 19.02
CA ARG A 17 11.40 -2.52 18.77
C ARG A 17 11.16 -3.68 17.81
N GLU A 18 10.12 -4.49 18.04
CA GLU A 18 9.78 -5.62 17.16
C GLU A 18 9.50 -5.15 15.72
N PHE A 19 8.80 -4.02 15.56
CA PHE A 19 8.52 -3.44 14.25
C PHE A 19 9.80 -3.00 13.54
N LYS A 20 10.71 -2.31 14.25
CA LYS A 20 11.99 -1.85 13.69
C LYS A 20 12.99 -2.99 13.44
N ASP A 21 12.87 -4.09 14.17
CA ASP A 21 13.64 -5.31 13.91
C ASP A 21 13.13 -6.05 12.66
N TYR A 22 11.83 -5.93 12.35
CA TYR A 22 11.22 -6.57 11.18
C TYR A 22 11.33 -5.71 9.91
N PHE A 23 11.17 -4.39 10.04
CA PHE A 23 11.13 -3.44 8.93
C PHE A 23 12.29 -2.45 8.96
N SER A 24 12.86 -2.22 7.79
CA SER A 24 13.88 -1.19 7.54
C SER A 24 13.48 -0.34 6.34
N ILE A 25 14.11 0.80 6.13
CA ILE A 25 13.81 1.73 5.05
C ILE A 25 15.05 2.03 4.18
N THR A 26 14.84 2.21 2.87
CA THR A 26 15.86 2.68 1.91
C THR A 26 15.90 4.21 1.82
N ASP A 27 16.90 4.75 1.13
CA ASP A 27 16.96 6.19 0.88
C ASP A 27 15.86 6.68 -0.08
N GLU A 28 15.42 5.82 -0.98
CA GLU A 28 14.29 6.00 -1.91
C GLU A 28 12.93 5.81 -1.22
N GLY A 29 12.90 5.68 0.11
CA GLY A 29 11.65 5.63 0.88
C GLY A 29 10.85 4.35 0.70
N LEU A 30 11.52 3.22 0.48
CA LEU A 30 10.90 1.91 0.44
C LEU A 30 11.04 1.24 1.81
N ILE A 31 9.92 0.92 2.47
CA ILE A 31 9.96 0.08 3.68
C ILE A 31 10.07 -1.37 3.24
N LYS A 32 11.02 -2.10 3.81
CA LYS A 32 11.36 -3.47 3.45
C LYS A 32 11.44 -4.40 4.65
N ASP A 33 11.05 -5.65 4.43
CA ASP A 33 11.28 -6.72 5.40
C ASP A 33 12.60 -7.48 5.14
N SER A 34 12.87 -8.47 5.98
CA SER A 34 14.05 -9.34 5.87
C SER A 34 14.13 -10.17 4.57
N TYR A 35 13.06 -10.23 3.79
CA TYR A 35 12.99 -10.91 2.49
C TYR A 35 13.06 -9.92 1.33
N ASN A 36 13.43 -8.67 1.59
CA ASN A 36 13.54 -7.58 0.62
C ASN A 36 12.21 -7.24 -0.10
N ARG A 37 11.06 -7.56 0.54
CA ARG A 37 9.73 -7.24 0.01
C ARG A 37 9.33 -5.83 0.41
N ASN A 38 8.61 -5.12 -0.47
CA ASN A 38 8.19 -3.75 -0.21
C ASN A 38 6.88 -3.68 0.58
N TRP A 39 6.81 -2.73 1.51
CA TRP A 39 5.69 -2.49 2.40
C TRP A 39 5.34 -1.00 2.41
N MET A 40 4.07 -0.71 2.67
CA MET A 40 3.58 0.65 2.89
C MET A 40 2.82 0.71 4.20
N VAL A 41 3.01 1.80 4.93
CA VAL A 41 2.21 2.13 6.11
C VAL A 41 1.05 3.02 5.67
N TRP A 42 -0.14 2.65 6.13
CA TRP A 42 -1.40 3.33 5.82
C TRP A 42 -2.11 3.66 7.12
N SER A 43 -2.75 4.81 7.20
CA SER A 43 -3.85 4.94 8.15
C SER A 43 -5.01 4.05 7.70
N ILE A 44 -5.76 3.50 8.66
CA ILE A 44 -6.97 2.71 8.38
C ILE A 44 -7.96 3.53 7.55
N SER A 45 -8.08 4.82 7.87
CA SER A 45 -8.97 5.76 7.20
C SER A 45 -8.56 6.00 5.74
N ASP A 46 -7.26 6.13 5.46
CA ASP A 46 -6.74 6.36 4.11
C ASP A 46 -6.89 5.12 3.21
N ILE A 47 -6.65 3.90 3.72
CA ILE A 47 -6.81 2.70 2.90
C ILE A 47 -8.28 2.44 2.53
N GLU A 48 -9.21 2.68 3.46
CA GLU A 48 -10.65 2.58 3.17
C GLU A 48 -11.08 3.62 2.13
N ARG A 49 -10.65 4.87 2.31
CA ARG A 49 -10.96 5.96 1.39
C ARG A 49 -10.35 5.72 0.01
N TRP A 50 -9.09 5.32 -0.05
CA TRP A 50 -8.40 4.99 -1.30
C TRP A 50 -9.10 3.87 -2.04
N TRP A 51 -9.53 2.82 -1.33
CA TRP A 51 -10.27 1.72 -1.93
C TRP A 51 -11.59 2.21 -2.55
N GLY A 52 -12.36 3.03 -1.82
CA GLY A 52 -13.60 3.62 -2.33
C GLY A 52 -13.39 4.49 -3.57
N ILE A 53 -12.33 5.31 -3.59
CA ILE A 53 -11.95 6.13 -4.75
C ILE A 53 -11.57 5.23 -5.94
N PHE A 54 -10.72 4.23 -5.71
CA PHE A 54 -10.23 3.33 -6.74
C PHE A 54 -11.38 2.54 -7.40
N GLU A 55 -12.26 1.95 -6.60
CA GLU A 55 -13.42 1.21 -7.10
C GLU A 55 -14.40 2.13 -7.85
N THR A 56 -14.60 3.37 -7.37
CA THR A 56 -15.43 4.37 -8.06
C THR A 56 -14.85 4.73 -9.43
N ASN A 57 -13.54 4.98 -9.53
CA ASN A 57 -12.87 5.31 -10.78
C ASN A 57 -12.84 4.12 -11.77
N LEU A 58 -12.85 2.89 -11.24
CA LEU A 58 -12.96 1.69 -12.04
C LEU A 58 -14.41 1.42 -12.49
N ALA A 59 -15.41 1.86 -11.72
CA ALA A 59 -16.85 1.77 -11.98
C ALA A 59 -17.41 0.35 -12.17
N ILE A 60 -16.74 -0.64 -11.57
CA ILE A 60 -17.25 -2.01 -11.44
C ILE A 60 -16.95 -2.52 -10.03
N PRO A 61 -17.82 -3.36 -9.44
CA PRO A 61 -17.51 -4.02 -8.17
C PRO A 61 -16.24 -4.85 -8.30
N PHE A 62 -15.25 -4.57 -7.46
CA PHE A 62 -13.90 -5.11 -7.58
C PHE A 62 -13.38 -5.70 -6.27
N GLY A 63 -14.22 -5.71 -5.22
CA GLY A 63 -13.89 -6.28 -3.92
C GLY A 63 -13.40 -7.73 -3.95
N ARG A 64 -13.94 -8.59 -4.83
CA ARG A 64 -13.43 -9.97 -4.98
C ARG A 64 -12.03 -10.03 -5.58
N LYS A 65 -11.68 -9.10 -6.48
CA LYS A 65 -10.32 -9.01 -7.04
C LYS A 65 -9.32 -8.47 -6.02
N LEU A 66 -9.74 -7.52 -5.18
CA LEU A 66 -8.96 -7.10 -4.02
C LEU A 66 -8.73 -8.24 -3.03
N PHE A 67 -9.79 -8.97 -2.67
CA PHE A 67 -9.69 -10.16 -1.81
C PHE A 67 -8.69 -11.18 -2.37
N ASN A 68 -8.82 -11.54 -3.66
CA ASN A 68 -7.91 -12.51 -4.29
C ASN A 68 -6.47 -11.99 -4.31
N SER A 69 -6.27 -10.69 -4.58
CA SER A 69 -4.93 -10.08 -4.58
C SER A 69 -4.27 -10.14 -3.20
N CYS A 70 -5.05 -9.95 -2.13
CA CYS A 70 -4.58 -10.08 -0.75
C CYS A 70 -4.29 -11.55 -0.40
N CYS A 71 -5.18 -12.47 -0.78
CA CYS A 71 -5.03 -13.90 -0.54
C CYS A 71 -3.79 -14.47 -1.23
N ASP A 72 -3.63 -14.22 -2.54
CA ASP A 72 -2.49 -14.69 -3.32
C ASP A 72 -1.18 -14.11 -2.78
N GLU A 73 -1.18 -12.85 -2.36
CA GLU A 73 0.02 -12.23 -1.83
C GLU A 73 0.41 -12.80 -0.47
N GLU A 74 -0.53 -12.92 0.46
CA GLU A 74 -0.23 -13.48 1.78
C GLU A 74 0.14 -14.96 1.69
N GLU A 75 -0.48 -15.73 0.79
CA GLU A 75 -0.09 -17.12 0.53
C GLU A 75 1.37 -17.21 0.06
N PHE A 76 1.73 -16.40 -0.94
CA PHE A 76 3.11 -16.31 -1.43
C PHE A 76 4.08 -15.98 -0.28
N GLN A 77 3.71 -15.04 0.58
CA GLN A 77 4.57 -14.60 1.68
C GLN A 77 4.70 -15.63 2.80
N ILE A 78 3.62 -16.29 3.20
CA ILE A 78 3.64 -17.36 4.21
C ILE A 78 4.54 -18.50 3.76
N HIS A 79 4.44 -18.88 2.49
CA HIS A 79 5.23 -19.97 1.94
C HIS A 79 6.72 -19.60 1.82
N THR A 80 7.03 -18.43 1.26
CA THR A 80 8.43 -18.00 1.05
C THR A 80 9.17 -17.68 2.34
N SER A 81 8.46 -17.26 3.39
CA SER A 81 9.06 -17.00 4.71
C SER A 81 9.03 -18.19 5.66
N GLU A 82 8.50 -19.34 5.20
CA GLU A 82 8.27 -20.54 6.03
C GLU A 82 7.54 -20.21 7.35
N LEU A 83 6.62 -19.25 7.31
CA LEU A 83 5.93 -18.74 8.51
C LEU A 83 5.15 -19.88 9.20
N VAL A 84 4.47 -20.70 8.40
CA VAL A 84 3.74 -21.87 8.87
C VAL A 84 4.59 -23.11 8.61
N LYS A 85 4.90 -23.85 9.68
CA LYS A 85 5.75 -25.05 9.61
C LYS A 85 4.92 -26.32 9.62
N THR A 86 5.28 -27.29 8.79
CA THR A 86 4.64 -28.62 8.76
C THR A 86 5.26 -29.57 9.81
N GLY A 87 4.49 -30.56 10.25
CA GLY A 87 4.97 -31.62 11.16
C GLY A 87 4.19 -31.75 12.48
N TRP A 88 4.45 -32.86 13.18
CA TRP A 88 3.79 -33.22 14.44
C TRP A 88 4.06 -32.16 15.52
N PHE A 89 3.02 -31.80 16.29
CA PHE A 89 3.07 -30.84 17.41
C PHE A 89 3.39 -29.36 17.06
N LYS A 90 3.24 -28.94 15.80
CA LYS A 90 3.48 -27.53 15.39
C LYS A 90 2.26 -26.60 15.50
N LYS A 91 1.08 -27.13 15.81
CA LYS A 91 -0.21 -26.39 15.81
C LYS A 91 -0.15 -25.09 16.63
N SER A 92 0.21 -25.17 17.91
CA SER A 92 0.27 -23.99 18.80
C SER A 92 1.34 -22.98 18.37
N GLY A 93 2.49 -23.46 17.87
CA GLY A 93 3.55 -22.62 17.34
C GLY A 93 3.12 -21.85 16.09
N ASN A 94 2.39 -22.49 15.17
CA ASN A 94 1.87 -21.85 13.97
C ASN A 94 0.78 -20.83 14.29
N LEU A 95 -0.14 -21.14 15.23
CA LEU A 95 -1.12 -20.17 15.72
C LEU A 95 -0.45 -18.92 16.29
N ARG A 96 0.59 -19.10 17.11
CA ARG A 96 1.35 -17.97 17.67
C ARG A 96 2.04 -17.15 16.58
N ARG A 97 2.66 -17.78 15.58
CA ARG A 97 3.31 -17.04 14.47
C ARG A 97 2.31 -16.24 13.63
N LEU A 98 1.16 -16.82 13.31
CA LEU A 98 0.08 -16.12 12.61
C LEU A 98 -0.46 -14.95 13.45
N SER A 99 -0.69 -15.18 14.74
CA SER A 99 -1.14 -14.14 15.67
C SER A 99 -0.14 -12.98 15.77
N ASN A 100 1.15 -13.29 15.94
CA ASN A 100 2.20 -12.28 16.02
C ASN A 100 2.30 -11.47 14.73
N ARG A 101 2.21 -12.13 13.57
CA ARG A 101 2.20 -11.44 12.27
C ARG A 101 1.03 -10.46 12.15
N TRP A 102 -0.19 -10.91 12.48
CA TRP A 102 -1.38 -10.06 12.44
C TRP A 102 -1.28 -8.87 13.40
N HIS A 103 -0.74 -9.09 14.60
CA HIS A 103 -0.51 -8.04 15.59
C HIS A 103 0.53 -7.03 15.12
N LEU A 104 1.72 -7.50 14.72
CA LEU A 104 2.83 -6.66 14.26
C LEU A 104 2.42 -5.80 13.07
N PHE A 105 1.56 -6.31 12.19
CA PHE A 105 1.16 -5.61 10.97
C PHE A 105 -0.06 -4.71 11.13
N GLY A 106 -0.66 -4.68 12.33
CA GLY A 106 -1.84 -3.87 12.62
C GLY A 106 -3.13 -4.45 12.01
N TRP A 107 -3.15 -5.72 11.60
CA TRP A 107 -4.30 -6.33 10.93
C TRP A 107 -5.43 -6.72 11.88
N GLY A 108 -5.20 -6.65 13.20
CA GLY A 108 -6.15 -7.04 14.24
C GLY A 108 -5.92 -8.49 14.68
N GLU A 109 -7.01 -9.24 14.89
CA GLU A 109 -6.97 -10.62 15.37
C GLU A 109 -7.58 -11.61 14.37
N LEU A 110 -6.84 -12.69 14.11
CA LEU A 110 -7.33 -13.86 13.37
C LEU A 110 -7.60 -15.04 14.31
N LYS A 111 -8.87 -15.42 14.44
CA LYS A 111 -9.30 -16.62 15.17
C LYS A 111 -9.49 -17.78 14.21
N VAL A 112 -8.38 -18.48 13.94
CA VAL A 112 -8.31 -19.59 12.96
C VAL A 112 -9.37 -20.66 13.18
N GLU A 113 -9.55 -21.13 14.43
CA GLU A 113 -10.45 -22.24 14.74
C GLU A 113 -11.93 -21.88 14.54
N SER A 114 -12.33 -20.66 14.88
CA SER A 114 -13.69 -20.16 14.69
C SER A 114 -13.91 -19.44 13.36
N LYS A 115 -12.89 -19.37 12.49
CA LYS A 115 -12.94 -18.70 11.19
C LYS A 115 -13.41 -17.24 11.29
N ARG A 116 -13.05 -16.58 12.40
CA ARG A 116 -13.49 -15.21 12.74
C ARG A 116 -12.32 -14.25 12.71
N ILE A 117 -12.58 -13.04 12.24
CA ILE A 117 -11.62 -11.94 12.21
C ILE A 117 -12.19 -10.79 13.06
N ILE A 118 -11.33 -10.14 13.85
CA ILE A 118 -11.66 -8.90 14.56
C ILE A 118 -10.65 -7.83 14.13
N THR A 119 -11.10 -6.83 13.37
CA THR A 119 -10.21 -5.90 12.65
C THR A 119 -10.90 -4.58 12.34
N LYS A 120 -10.12 -3.54 12.04
CA LYS A 120 -10.60 -2.30 11.42
C LYS A 120 -10.31 -2.22 9.91
N LEU A 121 -9.60 -3.19 9.35
CA LEU A 121 -9.30 -3.23 7.92
C LEU A 121 -10.58 -3.41 7.08
N PRO A 122 -10.59 -2.91 5.82
CA PRO A 122 -11.63 -3.26 4.87
C PRO A 122 -11.82 -4.76 4.75
N SER A 123 -13.08 -5.20 4.72
CA SER A 123 -13.43 -6.63 4.87
C SER A 123 -12.82 -7.52 3.79
N SER A 124 -12.72 -7.03 2.55
CA SER A 124 -12.08 -7.72 1.44
C SER A 124 -10.59 -7.97 1.69
N ILE A 125 -9.87 -7.01 2.29
CA ILE A 125 -8.43 -7.11 2.58
C ILE A 125 -8.22 -8.12 3.71
N ALA A 126 -8.89 -7.90 4.85
CA ALA A 126 -8.74 -8.75 6.03
C ALA A 126 -9.13 -10.20 5.73
N SER A 127 -10.23 -10.41 4.99
CA SER A 127 -10.67 -11.76 4.62
C SER A 127 -9.67 -12.45 3.70
N GLY A 128 -9.06 -11.73 2.75
CA GLY A 128 -8.06 -12.31 1.84
C GLY A 128 -6.83 -12.81 2.61
N PHE A 129 -6.26 -11.99 3.48
CA PHE A 129 -5.14 -12.39 4.34
C PHE A 129 -5.51 -13.54 5.29
N ALA A 130 -6.71 -13.51 5.86
CA ALA A 130 -7.17 -14.53 6.78
C ALA A 130 -7.34 -15.89 6.09
N VAL A 131 -7.90 -15.91 4.88
CA VAL A 131 -8.05 -17.15 4.11
C VAL A 131 -6.69 -17.75 3.78
N ALA A 132 -5.72 -16.97 3.31
CA ALA A 132 -4.36 -17.46 3.09
C ALA A 132 -3.73 -18.05 4.36
N GLY A 133 -3.90 -17.39 5.50
CA GLY A 133 -3.43 -17.88 6.80
C GLY A 133 -4.11 -19.19 7.24
N ILE A 134 -5.42 -19.30 7.08
CA ILE A 134 -6.20 -20.49 7.45
C ILE A 134 -5.88 -21.66 6.51
N GLU A 135 -5.82 -21.43 5.19
CA GLU A 135 -5.46 -22.45 4.20
C GLU A 135 -4.06 -22.99 4.48
N SER A 136 -3.09 -22.11 4.72
CA SER A 136 -1.72 -22.49 5.06
C SER A 136 -1.65 -23.28 6.38
N PHE A 137 -2.43 -22.87 7.38
CA PHE A 137 -2.48 -23.55 8.68
C PHE A 137 -3.11 -24.95 8.61
N ASN A 138 -4.20 -25.08 7.86
CA ASN A 138 -4.94 -26.33 7.70
C ASN A 138 -4.36 -27.25 6.63
N ASN A 139 -3.53 -26.71 5.72
CA ASN A 139 -3.03 -27.38 4.52
C ASN A 139 -4.18 -27.90 3.62
N PHE A 140 -5.23 -27.10 3.47
CA PHE A 140 -6.39 -27.36 2.61
C PHE A 140 -6.81 -26.08 1.90
N ARG A 141 -7.38 -26.22 0.70
CA ARG A 141 -8.03 -25.13 -0.04
C ARG A 141 -9.49 -25.00 0.35
N TYR A 142 -10.00 -23.78 0.30
CA TYR A 142 -11.39 -23.48 0.55
C TYR A 142 -11.98 -22.58 -0.53
N LYS A 143 -13.21 -22.90 -0.95
CA LYS A 143 -14.11 -21.90 -1.50
C LYS A 143 -14.55 -20.99 -0.35
N SER A 144 -14.24 -19.70 -0.48
CA SER A 144 -14.39 -18.72 0.59
C SER A 144 -15.43 -17.65 0.30
N GLU A 145 -16.29 -17.41 1.30
CA GLU A 145 -17.17 -16.26 1.39
C GLU A 145 -16.93 -15.56 2.74
N TRP A 146 -17.23 -14.27 2.82
CA TRP A 146 -17.09 -13.52 4.06
C TRP A 146 -18.34 -12.70 4.33
N LYS A 147 -18.66 -12.54 5.61
CA LYS A 147 -19.80 -11.78 6.09
C LYS A 147 -19.35 -10.79 7.16
N GLN A 148 -19.59 -9.51 6.90
CA GLN A 148 -19.44 -8.48 7.92
C GLN A 148 -20.55 -8.65 8.98
N ILE A 149 -20.17 -8.92 10.23
CA ILE A 149 -21.11 -9.14 11.34
C ILE A 149 -21.33 -7.85 12.13
N SER A 150 -20.27 -7.07 12.35
CA SER A 150 -20.32 -5.76 13.02
C SER A 150 -19.34 -4.80 12.34
N GLN A 151 -19.09 -3.61 12.87
CA GLN A 151 -18.06 -2.72 12.30
C GLN A 151 -16.65 -3.31 12.35
N THR A 152 -16.37 -4.23 13.28
CA THR A 152 -15.03 -4.80 13.46
C THR A 152 -14.98 -6.32 13.33
N GLU A 153 -16.12 -6.99 13.26
CA GLU A 153 -16.18 -8.46 13.21
C GLU A 153 -16.55 -8.97 11.82
N ILE A 154 -15.76 -9.91 11.32
CA ILE A 154 -15.98 -10.62 10.05
C ILE A 154 -16.00 -12.12 10.32
N MET A 155 -16.97 -12.81 9.72
CA MET A 155 -17.04 -14.27 9.72
C MET A 155 -16.68 -14.82 8.34
N LEU A 156 -15.83 -15.84 8.30
CA LEU A 156 -15.49 -16.55 7.06
C LEU A 156 -16.31 -17.84 6.94
N GLU A 157 -16.93 -18.00 5.78
CA GLU A 157 -17.63 -19.22 5.37
C GLU A 157 -16.72 -19.99 4.42
N LEU A 158 -16.12 -21.07 4.92
CA LEU A 158 -15.11 -21.85 4.21
C LEU A 158 -15.60 -23.26 3.92
N ASN A 159 -15.78 -23.57 2.64
CA ASN A 159 -16.15 -24.89 2.14
C ASN A 159 -14.94 -25.54 1.49
N LEU A 160 -14.63 -26.80 1.83
CA LEU A 160 -13.48 -27.51 1.29
C LEU A 160 -13.52 -27.53 -0.24
N ASP A 161 -12.41 -27.13 -0.86
CA ASP A 161 -12.19 -27.25 -2.29
C ASP A 161 -11.18 -28.38 -2.53
N PRO A 162 -11.56 -29.48 -3.20
CA PRO A 162 -10.66 -30.59 -3.46
C PRO A 162 -9.62 -30.30 -4.55
N ASN A 163 -9.69 -29.15 -5.23
CA ASN A 163 -8.76 -28.81 -6.28
C ASN A 163 -7.37 -28.46 -5.72
N GLU A 164 -6.34 -29.07 -6.28
CA GLU A 164 -4.96 -28.67 -6.05
C GLU A 164 -4.65 -27.42 -6.88
N LEU A 165 -4.67 -26.25 -6.25
CA LEU A 165 -4.19 -25.01 -6.85
C LEU A 165 -2.71 -24.79 -6.51
N PRO A 166 -1.88 -24.46 -7.52
CA PRO A 166 -0.47 -24.18 -7.28
C PRO A 166 -0.33 -22.97 -6.36
N ILE A 167 0.75 -22.96 -5.57
CA ILE A 167 1.05 -21.84 -4.69
C ILE A 167 1.18 -20.55 -5.51
N ALA A 168 0.60 -19.47 -4.97
CA ALA A 168 0.71 -18.16 -5.58
C ALA A 168 2.18 -17.78 -5.83
N LYS A 169 2.49 -17.35 -7.05
CA LYS A 169 3.84 -16.91 -7.45
C LYS A 169 4.02 -15.43 -7.18
N ARG A 170 5.28 -14.97 -7.07
CA ARG A 170 5.63 -13.55 -7.03
C ARG A 170 5.05 -12.83 -8.26
N HIS A 171 4.40 -11.70 -8.05
CA HIS A 171 3.95 -10.86 -9.15
C HIS A 171 5.11 -10.02 -9.70
N THR A 172 5.36 -10.09 -11.01
CA THR A 172 6.49 -9.37 -11.66
C THR A 172 6.13 -8.79 -13.03
N GLU A 173 4.83 -8.70 -13.34
CA GLU A 173 4.39 -8.44 -14.72
C GLU A 173 4.14 -6.96 -15.05
N LEU A 174 4.12 -6.08 -14.05
CA LEU A 174 3.95 -4.64 -14.29
C LEU A 174 5.28 -4.01 -14.75
N PRO A 175 5.25 -3.09 -15.73
CA PRO A 175 6.47 -2.54 -16.31
C PRO A 175 7.22 -1.58 -15.39
N TRP A 176 6.63 -1.18 -14.26
CA TRP A 176 7.28 -0.37 -13.23
C TRP A 176 7.80 -1.19 -12.05
N VAL A 177 7.74 -2.53 -12.09
CA VAL A 177 8.46 -3.35 -11.11
C VAL A 177 9.93 -3.40 -11.53
N SER A 178 10.81 -2.79 -10.74
CA SER A 178 12.25 -2.86 -11.01
C SER A 178 12.81 -4.26 -10.78
N LYS A 179 13.84 -4.57 -11.57
CA LYS A 179 14.65 -5.78 -11.45
C LYS A 179 15.84 -5.58 -10.50
N GLU A 180 16.17 -4.34 -10.19
CA GLU A 180 17.25 -4.01 -9.27
C GLU A 180 16.79 -4.13 -7.82
N GLU A 181 17.63 -4.76 -7.01
CA GLU A 181 17.37 -4.93 -5.59
C GLU A 181 17.99 -3.78 -4.80
N LEU A 182 17.13 -2.88 -4.31
CA LEU A 182 17.51 -1.91 -3.28
C LEU A 182 17.48 -2.58 -1.91
N PHE A 183 18.52 -2.40 -1.09
CA PHE A 183 18.55 -2.95 0.26
C PHE A 183 18.36 -1.85 1.29
N ALA A 184 17.39 -2.05 2.17
CA ALA A 184 17.14 -1.14 3.27
C ALA A 184 18.18 -1.35 4.39
N ASN A 185 18.65 -0.25 4.97
CA ASN A 185 19.69 -0.26 5.99
C ASN A 185 19.43 0.73 7.14
N LYS A 186 18.34 1.49 7.07
CA LYS A 186 17.94 2.43 8.12
C LYS A 186 16.72 1.89 8.87
N PRO A 187 16.61 2.11 10.19
CA PRO A 187 15.38 1.80 10.90
C PRO A 187 14.27 2.74 10.44
N VAL A 188 13.03 2.31 10.58
CA VAL A 188 11.86 3.17 10.41
C VAL A 188 11.78 4.20 11.55
N ASP A 189 11.45 5.45 11.25
CA ASP A 189 11.61 6.59 12.17
C ASP A 189 10.28 7.09 12.78
N PHE A 190 9.52 6.17 13.37
CA PHE A 190 8.39 6.50 14.23
C PHE A 190 8.26 5.51 15.38
N ALA A 191 7.45 5.85 16.38
CA ALA A 191 7.15 5.00 17.53
C ALA A 191 5.70 4.54 17.48
N LEU A 192 5.45 3.31 17.94
CA LEU A 192 4.13 2.69 17.90
C LEU A 192 3.42 2.83 19.24
N GLU A 193 2.12 3.11 19.19
CA GLU A 193 1.22 3.07 20.32
C GLU A 193 0.32 1.83 20.21
N SER A 194 0.33 0.97 21.22
CA SER A 194 -0.50 -0.24 21.21
C SER A 194 -1.99 0.09 21.33
N ARG A 195 -2.84 -0.63 20.58
CA ARG A 195 -4.30 -0.46 20.57
C ARG A 195 -4.97 -1.84 20.58
N ASP A 196 -6.23 -1.89 21.00
CA ASP A 196 -7.00 -3.15 21.06
C ASP A 196 -7.00 -3.94 19.73
N LEU A 197 -7.04 -3.25 18.60
CA LEU A 197 -7.11 -3.85 17.26
C LEU A 197 -5.97 -3.38 16.36
N GLY A 198 -4.74 -3.38 16.87
CA GLY A 198 -3.52 -3.04 16.12
C GLY A 198 -2.69 -1.99 16.85
N TRP A 199 -2.24 -0.97 16.13
CA TRP A 199 -1.43 0.10 16.68
C TRP A 199 -1.69 1.43 15.97
N SER A 200 -1.21 2.51 16.56
CA SER A 200 -1.26 3.86 15.99
C SER A 200 0.10 4.54 16.00
N VAL A 201 0.20 5.60 15.21
CA VAL A 201 1.30 6.58 15.26
C VAL A 201 0.67 7.94 15.45
N ASP A 202 1.09 8.69 16.47
CA ASP A 202 0.54 9.99 16.85
C ASP A 202 -1.00 9.97 17.00
N GLY A 203 -1.52 8.90 17.60
CA GLY A 203 -2.96 8.70 17.79
C GLY A 203 -3.75 8.20 16.57
N GLU A 204 -3.21 8.21 15.35
CA GLU A 204 -3.91 7.75 14.15
C GLU A 204 -3.76 6.22 13.99
N PRO A 205 -4.85 5.44 13.90
CA PRO A 205 -4.76 3.99 13.69
C PRO A 205 -4.12 3.64 12.34
N MET A 206 -3.05 2.85 12.40
CA MET A 206 -2.23 2.52 11.24
C MET A 206 -2.17 1.01 10.98
N VAL A 207 -1.79 0.65 9.75
CA VAL A 207 -1.51 -0.72 9.31
C VAL A 207 -0.33 -0.72 8.36
N VAL A 208 0.34 -1.87 8.26
CA VAL A 208 1.32 -2.10 7.20
C VAL A 208 0.77 -3.09 6.18
N LEU A 209 0.89 -2.78 4.89
CA LEU A 209 0.36 -3.59 3.80
C LEU A 209 1.45 -3.88 2.77
N PRO A 210 1.48 -5.10 2.21
CA PRO A 210 2.48 -5.47 1.21
C PRO A 210 2.17 -4.78 -0.12
N VAL A 211 3.15 -4.12 -0.72
CA VAL A 211 2.96 -3.34 -1.96
C VAL A 211 2.51 -4.24 -3.11
N SER A 212 3.05 -5.45 -3.16
CA SER A 212 2.77 -6.47 -4.18
C SER A 212 1.30 -6.87 -4.25
N MET A 213 0.50 -6.73 -3.18
CA MET A 213 -0.95 -6.97 -3.26
C MET A 213 -1.62 -5.95 -4.19
N PHE A 214 -1.16 -4.70 -4.18
CA PHE A 214 -1.66 -3.66 -5.07
C PHE A 214 -1.19 -3.89 -6.50
N SER A 215 0.04 -4.38 -6.69
CA SER A 215 0.53 -4.78 -8.01
C SER A 215 -0.38 -5.85 -8.65
N ARG A 216 -0.76 -6.88 -7.89
CA ARG A 216 -1.75 -7.89 -8.35
C ARG A 216 -3.10 -7.27 -8.67
N LEU A 217 -3.57 -6.36 -7.83
CA LEU A 217 -4.82 -5.64 -8.04
C LEU A 217 -4.78 -4.83 -9.33
N PHE A 218 -3.75 -4.03 -9.55
CA PHE A 218 -3.58 -3.21 -10.75
C PHE A 218 -3.49 -4.07 -11.99
N TYR A 219 -2.73 -5.18 -11.93
CA TYR A 219 -2.67 -6.12 -13.03
C TYR A 219 -4.04 -6.72 -13.36
N SER A 220 -4.87 -6.99 -12.35
CA SER A 220 -6.22 -7.50 -12.57
C SER A 220 -7.17 -6.49 -13.26
N THR A 221 -6.79 -5.21 -13.36
CA THR A 221 -7.53 -4.20 -14.13
C THR A 221 -7.18 -4.17 -15.62
N LEU A 222 -6.23 -4.99 -16.09
CA LEU A 222 -5.90 -5.09 -17.51
C LEU A 222 -7.14 -5.44 -18.33
N GLY A 223 -7.45 -4.60 -19.32
CA GLY A 223 -8.62 -4.75 -20.18
C GLY A 223 -9.95 -4.30 -19.55
N ALA A 224 -9.97 -3.88 -18.30
CA ALA A 224 -11.17 -3.31 -17.68
C ALA A 224 -11.50 -1.95 -18.33
N LYS A 225 -12.80 -1.66 -18.45
CA LYS A 225 -13.27 -0.32 -18.80
C LYS A 225 -13.28 0.51 -17.52
N THR A 226 -12.50 1.58 -17.49
CA THR A 226 -12.48 2.56 -16.39
C THR A 226 -13.53 3.64 -16.63
N ALA A 227 -14.02 4.29 -15.57
CA ALA A 227 -14.86 5.49 -15.67
C ALA A 227 -14.08 6.81 -15.73
N LEU A 228 -12.74 6.75 -15.81
CA LEU A 228 -11.91 7.93 -16.03
C LEU A 228 -12.37 8.70 -17.28
N GLY A 229 -12.70 9.98 -17.10
CA GLY A 229 -13.11 10.87 -18.18
C GLY A 229 -11.98 11.13 -19.18
N ALA A 230 -12.35 11.54 -20.39
CA ALA A 230 -11.39 11.84 -21.46
C ALA A 230 -10.39 12.94 -21.06
N GLU A 231 -10.84 13.95 -20.33
CA GLU A 231 -9.99 15.03 -19.80
C GLU A 231 -8.86 14.49 -18.90
N ILE A 232 -9.20 13.57 -17.99
CA ILE A 232 -8.21 12.92 -17.11
C ILE A 232 -7.24 12.08 -17.94
N ILE A 233 -7.69 11.38 -18.99
CA ILE A 233 -6.77 10.59 -19.81
C ILE A 233 -5.85 11.50 -20.64
N GLN A 234 -6.36 12.63 -21.12
CA GLN A 234 -5.63 13.59 -21.94
C GLN A 234 -4.63 14.43 -21.14
N SER A 235 -4.79 14.55 -19.82
CA SER A 235 -3.79 15.21 -18.96
C SER A 235 -2.55 14.35 -18.68
N TRP A 236 -2.49 13.14 -19.25
CA TRP A 236 -1.36 12.21 -19.09
C TRP A 236 -0.70 11.93 -20.44
N ASN A 237 0.61 12.04 -20.47
CA ASN A 237 1.45 11.56 -21.55
C ASN A 237 2.35 10.45 -21.02
N VAL A 238 2.20 9.21 -21.50
CA VAL A 238 2.96 8.06 -21.00
C VAL A 238 3.69 7.38 -22.14
N VAL A 239 5.02 7.34 -22.05
CA VAL A 239 5.92 6.84 -23.09
C VAL A 239 6.89 5.82 -22.51
N GLY A 240 7.21 4.77 -23.28
CA GLY A 240 8.23 3.77 -22.91
C GLY A 240 7.69 2.47 -22.30
N ILE A 241 6.35 2.30 -22.24
CA ILE A 241 5.71 1.05 -21.80
C ILE A 241 4.61 0.62 -22.79
N ASP A 242 4.23 -0.67 -22.74
CA ASP A 242 3.10 -1.19 -23.53
C ASP A 242 1.79 -0.47 -23.13
N GLY A 243 1.05 0.00 -24.12
CA GLY A 243 -0.20 0.74 -23.98
C GLY A 243 -1.26 0.04 -23.11
N ARG A 244 -1.21 -1.29 -22.99
CA ARG A 244 -2.11 -2.03 -22.10
C ARG A 244 -1.96 -1.69 -20.61
N PHE A 245 -0.77 -1.24 -20.19
CA PHE A 245 -0.48 -0.89 -18.80
C PHE A 245 -0.72 0.59 -18.46
N VAL A 246 -0.88 1.45 -19.48
CA VAL A 246 -1.07 2.90 -19.29
C VAL A 246 -2.33 3.19 -18.48
N LYS A 247 -3.46 2.55 -18.81
CA LYS A 247 -4.72 2.78 -18.06
C LYS A 247 -4.65 2.32 -16.60
N PRO A 248 -4.17 1.10 -16.27
CA PRO A 248 -3.93 0.71 -14.88
C PRO A 248 -3.05 1.69 -14.10
N LEU A 249 -1.96 2.17 -14.72
CA LEU A 249 -1.06 3.15 -14.10
C LEU A 249 -1.78 4.46 -13.79
N ILE A 250 -2.48 5.03 -14.77
CA ILE A 250 -3.25 6.27 -14.59
C ILE A 250 -4.33 6.07 -13.53
N LEU A 251 -5.08 4.96 -13.56
CA LEU A 251 -6.13 4.67 -12.59
C LEU A 251 -5.60 4.62 -11.14
N ALA A 252 -4.51 3.89 -10.92
CA ALA A 252 -3.90 3.77 -9.60
C ALA A 252 -3.31 5.10 -9.10
N SER A 253 -2.63 5.82 -10.00
CA SER A 253 -2.01 7.10 -9.67
C SER A 253 -3.05 8.19 -9.42
N TYR A 254 -4.07 8.28 -10.27
CA TYR A 254 -5.15 9.25 -10.13
C TYR A 254 -5.99 9.01 -8.86
N SER A 255 -6.25 7.74 -8.51
CA SER A 255 -6.93 7.41 -7.25
C SER A 255 -6.12 7.85 -6.02
N SER A 256 -4.80 7.74 -6.09
CA SER A 256 -3.89 8.18 -5.01
C SER A 256 -3.76 9.71 -4.96
N TYR A 257 -3.81 10.38 -6.11
CA TYR A 257 -3.91 11.84 -6.20
C TYR A 257 -5.21 12.37 -5.57
N LEU A 258 -6.35 11.74 -5.87
CA LEU A 258 -7.63 12.11 -5.24
C LEU A 258 -7.64 11.83 -3.73
N LEU A 259 -6.99 10.74 -3.28
CA LEU A 259 -6.81 10.48 -1.84
C LEU A 259 -6.10 11.67 -1.17
N PHE A 260 -4.98 12.12 -1.75
CA PHE A 260 -4.23 13.24 -1.20
C PHE A 260 -5.05 14.55 -1.24
N LEU A 261 -5.73 14.84 -2.34
CA LEU A 261 -6.56 16.03 -2.45
C LEU A 261 -7.74 16.05 -1.48
N ASN A 262 -8.26 14.89 -1.08
CA ASN A 262 -9.33 14.79 -0.11
C ASN A 262 -8.84 14.75 1.34
N SER A 263 -7.52 14.78 1.59
CA SER A 263 -6.94 14.78 2.93
C SER A 263 -6.90 16.18 3.57
N ASP A 264 -6.58 16.28 4.85
CA ASP A 264 -6.40 17.58 5.53
C ASP A 264 -4.93 18.07 5.51
N LYS A 265 -4.07 17.48 4.67
CA LYS A 265 -2.62 17.76 4.61
C LYS A 265 -2.29 19.14 4.05
N HIS A 266 -1.94 20.11 4.89
CA HIS A 266 -1.49 21.42 4.42
C HIS A 266 -0.07 21.33 3.86
N VAL A 267 0.11 21.65 2.58
CA VAL A 267 1.41 21.59 1.91
C VAL A 267 1.67 22.83 1.08
N PHE A 268 2.93 23.23 1.06
CA PHE A 268 3.44 24.32 0.25
C PHE A 268 4.90 24.02 -0.10
N ALA A 269 5.21 23.91 -1.39
CA ALA A 269 6.56 23.63 -1.86
C ALA A 269 6.92 24.50 -3.07
N GLU A 270 7.92 25.38 -2.89
CA GLU A 270 8.38 26.32 -3.93
C GLU A 270 9.81 26.05 -4.40
N SER A 271 10.69 25.60 -3.51
CA SER A 271 12.08 25.25 -3.82
C SER A 271 12.30 23.74 -3.83
N ALA A 272 13.39 23.28 -4.44
CA ALA A 272 13.77 21.85 -4.41
C ALA A 272 13.87 21.32 -2.98
N ASP A 273 14.46 22.09 -2.05
CA ASP A 273 14.55 21.71 -0.63
C ASP A 273 13.17 21.62 0.04
N SER A 274 12.26 22.53 -0.29
CA SER A 274 10.89 22.49 0.24
C SER A 274 10.15 21.26 -0.26
N TRP A 275 10.33 20.92 -1.53
CA TRP A 275 9.79 19.70 -2.13
C TRP A 275 10.35 18.44 -1.47
N ASP A 276 11.66 18.37 -1.29
CA ASP A 276 12.31 17.23 -0.65
C ASP A 276 11.81 17.01 0.78
N ASN A 277 11.65 18.07 1.57
CA ASN A 277 11.12 17.99 2.93
C ASN A 277 9.66 17.51 2.96
N VAL A 278 8.80 18.04 2.07
CA VAL A 278 7.38 17.66 1.98
C VAL A 278 7.25 16.20 1.53
N ILE A 279 8.00 15.77 0.52
CA ILE A 279 8.01 14.37 0.07
C ILE A 279 8.55 13.46 1.16
N SER A 280 9.61 13.87 1.88
CA SER A 280 10.15 13.09 2.97
C SER A 280 9.13 12.86 4.08
N HIS A 281 8.36 13.89 4.43
CA HIS A 281 7.34 13.82 5.46
C HIS A 281 6.08 13.05 5.02
N TYR A 282 5.54 13.30 3.83
CA TYR A 282 4.27 12.67 3.42
C TYR A 282 4.43 11.35 2.69
N CYS A 283 5.62 11.06 2.15
CA CYS A 283 5.86 9.86 1.37
C CYS A 283 6.93 8.95 1.98
N LYS A 284 8.18 9.45 2.11
CA LYS A 284 9.36 8.62 2.43
C LYS A 284 9.15 7.80 3.70
N GLN A 285 8.87 8.45 4.82
CA GLN A 285 8.76 7.77 6.13
C GLN A 285 7.67 6.69 6.20
N TRP A 286 6.69 6.72 5.29
CA TRP A 286 5.55 5.82 5.26
C TRP A 286 5.70 4.69 4.22
N GLY A 287 6.81 4.65 3.49
CA GLY A 287 7.02 3.66 2.43
C GLY A 287 6.39 4.04 1.09
N TRP A 288 6.03 5.30 0.85
CA TRP A 288 5.36 5.72 -0.38
C TRP A 288 6.32 6.23 -1.46
N GLY A 289 7.63 6.03 -1.28
CA GLY A 289 8.66 6.43 -2.22
C GLY A 289 9.25 7.81 -1.97
N HIS A 290 10.42 8.03 -2.55
CA HIS A 290 11.20 9.27 -2.54
C HIS A 290 12.02 9.35 -3.84
N PRO A 291 12.15 10.54 -4.46
CA PRO A 291 12.82 10.68 -5.76
C PRO A 291 14.34 10.49 -5.65
N SER A 292 14.94 9.92 -6.69
CA SER A 292 16.40 9.85 -6.80
C SER A 292 17.01 11.22 -7.14
N ASP A 293 16.28 12.03 -7.89
CA ASP A 293 16.63 13.43 -8.20
C ASP A 293 15.37 14.27 -8.39
N LEU A 294 15.43 15.54 -8.03
CA LEU A 294 14.32 16.49 -8.11
C LEU A 294 14.82 17.88 -8.50
N SER A 295 14.17 18.48 -9.49
CA SER A 295 14.41 19.85 -9.91
C SER A 295 13.09 20.60 -10.11
N VAL A 296 13.12 21.91 -9.85
CA VAL A 296 11.97 22.80 -9.95
C VAL A 296 12.31 23.90 -10.95
N GLU A 297 11.49 24.09 -11.97
CA GLU A 297 11.67 25.18 -12.93
C GLU A 297 10.97 26.44 -12.44
N SER A 298 11.75 27.49 -12.15
CA SER A 298 11.25 28.73 -11.54
C SER A 298 10.25 29.51 -12.40
N ASN A 299 10.29 29.35 -13.73
CA ASN A 299 9.45 30.14 -14.65
C ASN A 299 8.08 29.50 -14.90
N THR A 300 8.00 28.17 -14.88
CA THR A 300 6.80 27.40 -15.24
C THR A 300 6.12 26.79 -14.01
N ASN A 301 6.81 26.79 -12.85
CA ASN A 301 6.49 25.98 -11.68
C ASN A 301 6.36 24.48 -12.03
N SER A 302 7.04 24.05 -13.10
CA SER A 302 7.11 22.63 -13.43
C SER A 302 8.07 21.95 -12.45
N ILE A 303 7.76 20.70 -12.12
CA ILE A 303 8.68 19.84 -11.37
C ILE A 303 9.10 18.68 -12.24
N ARG A 304 10.39 18.40 -12.23
CA ARG A 304 10.99 17.26 -12.92
C ARG A 304 11.64 16.36 -11.89
N ILE A 305 11.20 15.12 -11.87
CA ILE A 305 11.64 14.10 -10.93
C ILE A 305 12.24 12.93 -11.72
N ILE A 306 13.40 12.46 -11.28
CA ILE A 306 13.92 11.15 -11.66
C ILE A 306 13.61 10.18 -10.53
N TYR A 307 12.92 9.10 -10.86
CA TYR A 307 12.49 8.09 -9.90
C TYR A 307 12.95 6.71 -10.37
N GLN A 308 13.60 5.96 -9.49
CA GLN A 308 13.93 4.56 -9.76
C GLN A 308 12.66 3.71 -9.72
N LEU A 309 12.41 2.95 -10.78
CA LEU A 309 11.19 2.14 -10.90
C LEU A 309 11.03 1.22 -9.69
N ASN A 310 9.81 1.10 -9.19
CA ASN A 310 9.42 0.10 -8.20
C ASN A 310 7.89 0.01 -8.14
N GLU A 311 7.39 -1.01 -7.45
CA GLU A 311 5.95 -1.30 -7.32
C GLU A 311 5.13 -0.15 -6.72
N ILE A 312 5.78 0.80 -6.01
CA ILE A 312 5.15 1.93 -5.33
C ILE A 312 4.88 3.10 -6.29
N LEU A 313 5.47 3.07 -7.50
CA LEU A 313 5.40 4.16 -8.48
C LEU A 313 4.00 4.80 -8.64
N PRO A 314 2.89 4.06 -8.82
CA PRO A 314 1.59 4.69 -9.00
C PRO A 314 1.16 5.52 -7.79
N PHE A 315 1.45 5.04 -6.58
CA PHE A 315 1.16 5.76 -5.35
C PHE A 315 2.01 7.03 -5.25
N PHE A 316 3.31 6.90 -5.49
CA PHE A 316 4.23 8.03 -5.48
C PHE A 316 3.78 9.13 -6.45
N ILE A 317 3.45 8.78 -7.71
CA ILE A 317 2.94 9.73 -8.71
C ILE A 317 1.69 10.46 -8.19
N GLY A 318 0.73 9.73 -7.62
CA GLY A 318 -0.48 10.34 -7.07
C GLY A 318 -0.18 11.34 -5.95
N GLN A 319 0.72 11.00 -5.03
CA GLN A 319 1.12 11.89 -3.94
C GLN A 319 1.75 13.18 -4.47
N ILE A 320 2.73 13.08 -5.37
CA ILE A 320 3.41 14.27 -5.92
C ILE A 320 2.48 15.15 -6.75
N MET A 321 1.52 14.58 -7.49
CA MET A 321 0.47 15.35 -8.17
C MET A 321 -0.38 16.14 -7.17
N GLY A 322 -0.74 15.52 -6.06
CA GLY A 322 -1.54 16.15 -5.03
C GLY A 322 -0.79 17.29 -4.33
N ILE A 323 0.50 17.05 -4.02
CA ILE A 323 1.39 18.08 -3.46
C ILE A 323 1.53 19.26 -4.42
N TRP A 324 1.70 18.99 -5.72
CA TRP A 324 1.82 20.01 -6.76
C TRP A 324 0.56 20.87 -6.86
N GLU A 325 -0.61 20.24 -6.96
CA GLU A 325 -1.88 20.98 -7.05
C GLU A 325 -2.15 21.82 -5.79
N ARG A 326 -1.86 21.30 -4.60
CA ARG A 326 -2.04 22.09 -3.37
C ARG A 326 -1.07 23.27 -3.28
N SER A 327 0.17 23.09 -3.73
CA SER A 327 1.19 24.15 -3.71
C SER A 327 0.90 25.26 -4.71
N HIS A 328 0.30 24.94 -5.87
CA HIS A 328 0.12 25.91 -6.97
C HIS A 328 -1.32 26.29 -7.26
N GLY A 329 -2.32 25.61 -6.68
CA GLY A 329 -3.74 25.86 -6.89
C GLY A 329 -4.22 25.59 -8.32
N LYS A 330 -3.49 24.77 -9.09
CA LYS A 330 -3.72 24.48 -10.51
C LYS A 330 -3.90 22.98 -10.73
N LYS A 331 -4.66 22.62 -11.77
CA LYS A 331 -4.77 21.22 -12.20
C LYS A 331 -3.48 20.75 -12.88
N PRO A 332 -2.93 19.58 -12.50
CA PRO A 332 -1.70 19.06 -13.07
C PRO A 332 -1.93 18.37 -14.41
N LYS A 333 -0.92 18.47 -15.28
CA LYS A 333 -0.65 17.59 -16.41
C LYS A 333 0.63 16.82 -16.12
N VAL A 334 0.63 15.53 -16.42
CA VAL A 334 1.72 14.61 -16.08
C VAL A 334 2.31 14.01 -17.34
N SER A 335 3.63 14.12 -17.51
CA SER A 335 4.37 13.39 -18.53
C SER A 335 5.29 12.37 -17.87
N LEU A 336 5.21 11.12 -18.32
CA LEU A 336 5.93 9.97 -17.82
C LEU A 336 6.79 9.39 -18.95
N LEU A 337 8.10 9.39 -18.77
CA LEU A 337 9.04 8.80 -19.72
C LEU A 337 9.82 7.68 -19.04
N PHE A 338 9.47 6.44 -19.39
CA PHE A 338 10.15 5.24 -18.90
C PHE A 338 11.45 5.00 -19.67
N ASN A 339 12.58 4.98 -18.95
CA ASN A 339 13.93 4.89 -19.48
C ASN A 339 14.74 3.83 -18.72
N GLY A 340 14.64 2.57 -19.14
CA GLY A 340 15.33 1.46 -18.44
C GLY A 340 14.75 1.25 -17.04
N ASP A 341 15.60 1.30 -16.02
CA ASP A 341 15.20 1.12 -14.61
C ASP A 341 14.76 2.42 -13.92
N ASN A 342 14.73 3.54 -14.64
CA ASN A 342 14.27 4.84 -14.15
C ASN A 342 13.06 5.35 -14.94
N ILE A 343 12.31 6.24 -14.31
CA ILE A 343 11.26 7.04 -14.94
C ILE A 343 11.51 8.51 -14.67
N GLU A 344 11.37 9.30 -15.72
CA GLU A 344 11.27 10.74 -15.59
C GLU A 344 9.80 11.14 -15.49
N ILE A 345 9.49 11.87 -14.43
CA ILE A 345 8.16 12.39 -14.14
C ILE A 345 8.22 13.90 -14.24
N LEU A 346 7.47 14.46 -15.18
CA LEU A 346 7.27 15.90 -15.32
C LEU A 346 5.84 16.24 -14.93
N ILE A 347 5.67 17.15 -13.96
CA ILE A 347 4.36 17.70 -13.58
C ILE A 347 4.37 19.19 -13.86
N GLU A 348 3.37 19.62 -14.61
CA GLU A 348 3.20 21.00 -15.06
C GLU A 348 1.72 21.39 -15.01
N SER A 349 1.43 22.65 -15.28
CA SER A 349 0.06 23.13 -15.36
C SER A 349 -0.67 22.55 -16.57
N LEU A 350 -1.91 22.06 -16.37
CA LEU A 350 -2.77 21.57 -17.46
C LEU A 350 -3.10 22.67 -18.47
N LEU A 351 -3.25 23.91 -18.01
CA LEU A 351 -3.49 25.07 -18.85
C LEU A 351 -2.23 25.93 -18.92
N GLU A 352 -1.94 26.45 -20.11
CA GLU A 352 -0.97 27.54 -20.26
C GLU A 352 -1.60 28.81 -19.69
N TYR A 353 -1.04 29.32 -18.60
CA TYR A 353 -1.45 30.59 -18.02
C TYR A 353 -0.46 31.65 -18.47
N ALA A 354 -0.92 32.57 -19.33
CA ALA A 354 -0.15 33.69 -19.88
C ALA A 354 -0.01 34.86 -18.90
#